data_AF-X0UHZ3-F1
#
_entry.id   AF-X0UHZ3-F1
#
_cell.length_a   1.000
_cell.length_b   1.000
_cell.length_c   1.000
_cell.angle_alpha   90.00
_cell.angle_beta   90.00
_cell.angle_gamma   90.00
#
_symmetry.space_group_name_H-M   'P 1'
#
loop_
_entity.id
_entity.type
_entity.pdbx_description
1 polymer ?
#
loop_
_entity_poly.entity_id
_entity_poly.type
_entity_poly.pdbx_seq_one_letter_code
_entity_poly.pdbx_strand_id
1 'polypeptide(L)'
;DKYLSSTAVKELFPPNQITGDYIPITRLRPKLSENIEGENIEFTSPFDIGTAKEDGMYNIVSACAYGNTVDAVKANDVWNDKQKELVKDNTDQEEIDFQKANWFLLEAKRINVPNSFDFIVESVGVFSNFSIIYKACDIMIQKCNKMIKDLTDESDVNDIIIEKNTNSTVENEFIITLKNEDYTLGGALNYFLYERFYEGNESLSFVGFRVPHPHIPNGVIRMAFNKDGDSARVSQNLIQGAEDIITTFTNIQNKFK
;
A
#
# COMPACT_ATOMS: atom_id res chain seq x y z
N ASP A 1 -21.77 31.37 -18.92
CA ASP A 1 -21.72 29.94 -18.55
C ASP A 1 -22.90 29.19 -19.13
N LYS A 2 -22.69 27.94 -19.57
CA LYS A 2 -23.73 27.08 -20.14
C LYS A 2 -23.83 25.84 -19.26
N TYR A 3 -25.03 25.57 -18.74
CA TYR A 3 -25.28 24.36 -17.95
C TYR A 3 -25.01 23.10 -18.77
N LEU A 4 -24.54 22.05 -18.10
CA LEU A 4 -24.41 20.72 -18.68
C LEU A 4 -25.79 20.17 -19.05
N SER A 5 -25.81 19.25 -20.03
CA SER A 5 -27.05 18.53 -20.36
C SER A 5 -27.47 17.62 -19.20
N SER A 6 -28.77 17.37 -19.04
CA SER A 6 -29.28 16.48 -17.99
C SER A 6 -28.67 15.08 -18.05
N THR A 7 -28.32 14.60 -19.26
CA THR A 7 -27.61 13.32 -19.45
C THR A 7 -26.21 13.37 -18.86
N ALA A 8 -25.42 14.41 -19.17
CA ALA A 8 -24.07 14.56 -18.63
C ALA A 8 -24.06 14.70 -17.10
N VAL A 9 -25.08 15.37 -16.53
CA VAL A 9 -25.23 15.46 -15.07
C VAL A 9 -25.47 14.07 -14.44
N LYS A 10 -26.30 13.23 -15.05
CA LYS A 10 -26.56 11.87 -14.57
C LYS A 10 -25.38 10.92 -14.73
N GLU A 11 -24.52 11.16 -15.71
CA GLU A 11 -23.26 10.41 -15.86
C GLU A 11 -22.25 10.80 -14.78
N LEU A 12 -22.18 12.08 -14.40
CA LEU A 12 -21.30 12.57 -13.34
C LEU A 12 -21.77 12.17 -11.94
N PHE A 13 -23.08 12.16 -11.71
CA PHE A 13 -23.69 11.81 -10.44
C PHE A 13 -24.68 10.67 -10.63
N PRO A 14 -24.20 9.44 -10.85
CA PRO A 14 -25.09 8.31 -11.09
C PRO A 14 -25.92 8.00 -9.83
N PRO A 15 -27.19 7.58 -9.96
CA PRO A 15 -27.95 7.08 -8.84
C PRO A 15 -27.35 5.76 -8.32
N ASN A 16 -27.63 5.43 -7.06
CA ASN A 16 -27.27 4.15 -6.46
C ASN A 16 -27.88 3.00 -7.28
N GLN A 17 -27.06 2.00 -7.61
CA GLN A 17 -27.48 0.88 -8.48
C GLN A 17 -28.52 -0.05 -7.83
N ILE A 18 -28.62 -0.07 -6.50
CA ILE A 18 -29.54 -0.92 -5.74
C ILE A 18 -30.86 -0.18 -5.48
N THR A 19 -30.81 1.07 -5.00
CA THR A 19 -32.02 1.81 -4.60
C THR A 19 -32.58 2.73 -5.68
N GLY A 20 -31.76 3.14 -6.66
CA GLY A 20 -32.12 4.16 -7.65
C GLY A 20 -32.07 5.60 -7.14
N ASP A 21 -31.70 5.81 -5.87
CA ASP A 21 -31.64 7.13 -5.24
C ASP A 21 -30.29 7.82 -5.44
N TYR A 22 -30.29 9.15 -5.40
CA TYR A 22 -29.07 9.97 -5.38
C TYR A 22 -28.61 10.23 -3.94
N ILE A 23 -27.35 10.66 -3.77
CA ILE A 23 -26.81 11.04 -2.46
C ILE A 23 -27.63 12.23 -1.93
N PRO A 24 -28.32 12.08 -0.77
CA PRO A 24 -29.08 13.18 -0.19
C PRO A 24 -28.12 14.22 0.41
N ILE A 25 -28.06 15.40 -0.20
CA ILE A 25 -27.22 16.51 0.29
C ILE A 25 -27.86 17.21 1.50
N THR A 26 -29.16 17.50 1.42
CA THR A 26 -29.91 18.14 2.50
C THR A 26 -31.42 17.86 2.35
N ARG A 27 -32.20 18.19 3.37
CA ARG A 27 -33.67 18.17 3.35
C ARG A 27 -34.17 19.57 3.68
N LEU A 28 -35.02 20.12 2.81
CA LEU A 28 -35.57 21.46 2.96
C LEU A 28 -37.05 21.39 3.32
N ARG A 29 -37.48 22.22 4.26
CA ARG A 29 -38.89 22.38 4.60
C ARG A 29 -39.59 23.24 3.55
N PRO A 30 -40.74 22.79 3.03
CA PRO A 30 -41.54 23.62 2.14
C PRO A 30 -42.14 24.80 2.91
N LYS A 31 -42.58 25.82 2.18
CA LYS A 31 -43.40 26.90 2.74
C LYS A 31 -44.67 26.30 3.37
N LEU A 32 -44.88 26.52 4.67
CA LEU A 32 -45.99 25.90 5.41
C LEU A 32 -47.25 26.78 5.48
N SER A 33 -47.10 28.09 5.39
CA SER A 33 -48.19 29.06 5.35
C SER A 33 -47.73 30.36 4.69
N GLU A 34 -48.63 31.30 4.42
CA GLU A 34 -48.25 32.61 3.86
C GLU A 34 -47.19 33.34 4.70
N ASN A 35 -47.22 33.14 6.03
CA ASN A 35 -46.35 33.81 6.99
C ASN A 35 -45.10 33.00 7.39
N ILE A 36 -44.94 31.77 6.89
CA ILE A 36 -43.79 30.90 7.21
C ILE A 36 -43.13 30.50 5.91
N GLU A 37 -42.04 31.20 5.55
CA GLU A 37 -41.24 30.91 4.36
C GLU A 37 -40.60 29.52 4.42
N GLY A 38 -40.37 28.95 3.23
CA GLY A 38 -39.66 27.68 3.09
C GLY A 38 -38.14 27.83 3.19
N GLU A 39 -37.45 26.71 3.36
CA GLU A 39 -35.98 26.66 3.34
C GLU A 39 -35.48 26.58 1.89
N ASN A 40 -34.38 27.27 1.59
CA ASN A 40 -33.68 27.19 0.30
C ASN A 40 -32.18 26.98 0.50
N ILE A 41 -31.49 26.47 -0.53
CA ILE A 41 -30.04 26.30 -0.54
C ILE A 41 -29.48 26.73 -1.90
N GLU A 42 -28.46 27.57 -1.87
CA GLU A 42 -27.68 27.98 -3.04
C GLU A 42 -26.20 27.97 -2.65
N PHE A 43 -25.36 27.30 -3.44
CA PHE A 43 -23.91 27.28 -3.23
C PHE A 43 -23.19 27.02 -4.54
N THR A 44 -21.91 27.39 -4.59
CA THR A 44 -20.99 27.08 -5.68
C THR A 44 -19.90 26.15 -5.14
N SER A 45 -19.67 25.02 -5.82
CA SER A 45 -18.66 24.03 -5.42
C SER A 45 -17.75 23.70 -6.61
N PRO A 46 -16.57 24.33 -6.74
CA PRO A 46 -15.61 23.94 -7.76
C PRO A 46 -15.04 22.55 -7.47
N PHE A 47 -14.66 21.83 -8.53
CA PHE A 47 -13.92 20.58 -8.40
C PHE A 47 -12.42 20.84 -8.27
N ASP A 48 -11.74 20.00 -7.52
CA ASP A 48 -10.29 20.01 -7.37
C ASP A 48 -9.74 18.57 -7.41
N ILE A 49 -8.45 18.43 -7.68
CA ILE A 49 -7.75 17.15 -7.73
C ILE A 49 -6.83 17.07 -6.50
N GLY A 50 -7.06 16.05 -5.67
CA GLY A 50 -6.26 15.80 -4.50
C GLY A 50 -6.03 14.31 -4.25
N THR A 51 -5.34 14.02 -3.16
CA THR A 51 -5.05 12.65 -2.73
C THR A 51 -5.57 12.39 -1.32
N ALA A 52 -5.79 11.11 -0.98
CA ALA A 52 -6.21 10.71 0.37
C ALA A 52 -5.23 11.14 1.49
N LYS A 53 -4.00 11.51 1.13
CA LYS A 53 -2.99 12.05 2.07
C LYS A 53 -3.30 13.49 2.48
N GLU A 54 -3.96 14.25 1.61
CA GLU A 54 -4.38 15.63 1.86
C GLU A 54 -5.73 15.64 2.58
N ASP A 55 -6.71 14.88 2.07
CA ASP A 55 -8.03 14.73 2.69
C ASP A 55 -8.63 13.35 2.34
N GLY A 56 -9.24 12.70 3.33
CA GLY A 56 -9.89 11.40 3.17
C GLY A 56 -11.02 11.37 2.14
N MET A 57 -11.61 12.53 1.78
CA MET A 57 -12.62 12.62 0.71
C MET A 57 -12.08 12.21 -0.67
N TYR A 58 -10.77 12.31 -0.89
CA TYR A 58 -10.11 11.88 -2.14
C TYR A 58 -9.77 10.39 -2.17
N ASN A 59 -10.22 9.63 -1.16
CA ASN A 59 -10.04 8.19 -1.14
C ASN A 59 -10.84 7.51 -2.27
N ILE A 60 -10.19 6.59 -2.98
CA ILE A 60 -10.75 5.92 -4.16
C ILE A 60 -11.13 4.46 -3.91
N VAL A 61 -10.87 3.92 -2.71
CA VAL A 61 -11.15 2.52 -2.34
C VAL A 61 -12.03 2.42 -1.09
N SER A 62 -13.03 1.55 -1.11
CA SER A 62 -13.82 1.20 0.08
C SER A 62 -13.14 0.10 0.90
N ALA A 63 -12.43 -0.82 0.25
CA ALA A 63 -11.63 -1.87 0.88
C ALA A 63 -10.28 -2.02 0.18
N CYS A 64 -9.22 -2.14 0.97
CA CYS A 64 -7.87 -2.46 0.51
C CYS A 64 -7.16 -3.26 1.61
N ALA A 65 -7.14 -4.57 1.47
CA ALA A 65 -6.60 -5.47 2.48
C ALA A 65 -5.78 -6.57 1.82
N TYR A 66 -4.84 -7.13 2.59
CA TYR A 66 -4.07 -8.29 2.16
C TYR A 66 -3.76 -9.18 3.36
N GLY A 67 -3.44 -10.44 3.09
CA GLY A 67 -3.01 -11.41 4.09
C GLY A 67 -2.20 -12.52 3.46
N ASN A 68 -1.50 -13.31 4.29
CA ASN A 68 -0.82 -14.51 3.81
C ASN A 68 -1.84 -15.53 3.30
N THR A 69 -1.55 -16.17 2.17
CA THR A 69 -2.39 -17.28 1.68
C THR A 69 -2.27 -18.46 2.65
N VAL A 70 -3.41 -18.90 3.20
CA VAL A 70 -3.46 -20.02 4.15
C VAL A 70 -3.16 -21.33 3.44
N ASP A 71 -2.23 -22.12 3.98
CA ASP A 71 -1.96 -23.48 3.48
C ASP A 71 -2.93 -24.46 4.14
N ALA A 72 -4.11 -24.60 3.53
CA ALA A 72 -5.17 -25.44 4.05
C ALA A 72 -4.77 -26.93 4.14
N VAL A 73 -3.89 -27.42 3.26
CA VAL A 73 -3.47 -28.83 3.27
C VAL A 73 -2.58 -29.09 4.48
N LYS A 74 -1.51 -28.32 4.62
CA LYS A 74 -0.59 -28.44 5.76
C LYS A 74 -1.30 -28.14 7.08
N ALA A 75 -2.23 -27.19 7.07
CA ALA A 75 -3.07 -26.94 8.22
C ALA A 75 -3.87 -28.19 8.62
N ASN A 76 -4.56 -28.82 7.68
CA ASN A 76 -5.29 -30.07 7.97
C ASN A 76 -4.36 -31.18 8.45
N ASP A 77 -3.14 -31.32 7.92
CA ASP A 77 -2.18 -32.33 8.37
C ASP A 77 -1.77 -32.12 9.83
N VAL A 78 -1.45 -30.88 10.21
CA VAL A 78 -1.15 -30.53 11.62
C VAL A 78 -2.36 -30.78 12.52
N TRP A 79 -3.57 -30.46 12.05
CA TRP A 79 -4.79 -30.79 12.80
C TRP A 79 -4.97 -32.30 12.97
N ASN A 80 -4.74 -33.09 11.92
CA ASN A 80 -4.89 -34.54 11.97
C ASN A 80 -3.96 -35.18 12.99
N ASP A 81 -2.74 -34.66 13.16
CA ASP A 81 -1.83 -35.13 14.20
C ASP A 81 -2.30 -34.76 15.60
N LYS A 82 -2.79 -33.53 15.81
CA LYS A 82 -3.43 -33.13 17.09
C LYS A 82 -4.66 -33.96 17.41
N GLN A 83 -5.49 -34.23 16.40
CA GLN A 83 -6.70 -35.05 16.57
C GLN A 83 -6.33 -36.47 17.03
N LYS A 84 -5.26 -37.07 16.49
CA LYS A 84 -4.78 -38.39 16.94
C LYS A 84 -4.36 -38.36 18.42
N GLU A 85 -3.81 -37.26 18.92
CA GLU A 85 -3.47 -37.10 20.34
C GLU A 85 -4.72 -36.99 21.21
N LEU A 86 -5.69 -36.14 20.83
CA LEU A 86 -6.95 -35.98 21.56
C LEU A 86 -7.76 -37.29 21.64
N VAL A 87 -7.76 -38.08 20.56
CA VAL A 87 -8.39 -39.41 20.53
C VAL A 87 -7.67 -40.39 21.46
N LYS A 88 -6.33 -40.36 21.54
CA LYS A 88 -5.57 -41.18 22.51
C LYS A 88 -5.87 -40.78 23.95
N ASP A 89 -6.15 -39.51 24.20
CA ASP A 89 -6.50 -38.98 25.51
C ASP A 89 -7.99 -39.23 25.89
N ASN A 90 -8.75 -39.97 25.07
CA ASN A 90 -10.18 -40.25 25.23
C ASN A 90 -11.05 -38.98 25.36
N THR A 91 -10.67 -37.91 24.64
CA THR A 91 -11.49 -36.70 24.52
C THR A 91 -12.77 -37.02 23.74
N ASP A 92 -13.92 -36.47 24.18
CA ASP A 92 -15.20 -36.68 23.50
C ASP A 92 -15.24 -36.03 22.11
N GLN A 93 -16.03 -36.60 21.20
CA GLN A 93 -16.12 -36.16 19.81
C GLN A 93 -16.65 -34.72 19.70
N GLU A 94 -17.62 -34.34 20.54
CA GLU A 94 -18.14 -32.96 20.56
C GLU A 94 -17.05 -31.93 20.91
N GLU A 95 -16.20 -32.27 21.88
CA GLU A 95 -15.07 -31.42 22.29
C GLU A 95 -13.97 -31.38 21.21
N ILE A 96 -13.69 -32.51 20.55
CA ILE A 96 -12.76 -32.55 19.41
C ILE A 96 -13.25 -31.64 18.28
N ASP A 97 -14.54 -31.66 17.96
CA ASP A 97 -15.12 -30.82 16.90
C ASP A 97 -15.12 -29.34 17.27
N PHE A 98 -15.38 -29.01 18.54
CA PHE A 98 -15.25 -27.64 19.06
C PHE A 98 -13.80 -27.14 18.96
N GLN A 99 -12.82 -27.95 19.39
CA GLN A 99 -11.41 -27.62 19.29
C GLN A 99 -10.96 -27.49 17.83
N LYS A 100 -11.50 -28.31 16.93
CA LYS A 100 -11.24 -28.20 15.48
C LYS A 100 -11.68 -26.84 14.96
N ALA A 101 -12.92 -26.45 15.24
CA ALA A 101 -13.45 -25.17 14.80
C ALA A 101 -12.60 -24.00 15.34
N ASN A 102 -12.26 -24.03 16.63
CA ASN A 102 -11.41 -23.02 17.25
C ASN A 102 -10.01 -22.97 16.63
N TRP A 103 -9.42 -24.13 16.35
CA TRP A 103 -8.10 -24.24 15.74
C TRP A 103 -8.06 -23.62 14.34
N PHE A 104 -9.09 -23.86 13.50
CA PHE A 104 -9.21 -23.26 12.17
C PHE A 104 -9.49 -21.75 12.19
N LEU A 105 -10.05 -21.23 13.28
CA LEU A 105 -10.28 -19.79 13.45
C LEU A 105 -9.00 -19.01 13.82
N LEU A 106 -8.03 -19.68 14.46
CA LEU A 106 -6.83 -19.08 15.02
C LEU A 106 -5.54 -19.69 14.43
N GLU A 107 -5.04 -20.76 15.04
CA GLU A 107 -3.70 -21.30 14.78
C GLU A 107 -3.49 -21.77 13.34
N ALA A 108 -4.53 -22.33 12.70
CA ALA A 108 -4.46 -22.72 11.29
C ALA A 108 -4.10 -21.54 10.38
N LYS A 109 -4.57 -20.33 10.71
CA LYS A 109 -4.31 -19.12 9.91
C LYS A 109 -2.86 -18.64 9.98
N ARG A 110 -2.06 -19.17 10.92
CA ARG A 110 -0.62 -18.93 11.01
C ARG A 110 0.17 -19.85 10.07
N ILE A 111 -0.45 -20.91 9.56
CA ILE A 111 0.15 -21.85 8.60
C ILE A 111 -0.16 -21.34 7.19
N ASN A 112 0.86 -20.82 6.53
CA ASN A 112 0.74 -20.14 5.24
C ASN A 112 1.65 -20.73 4.18
N VAL A 113 1.31 -20.44 2.93
CA VAL A 113 2.15 -20.70 1.77
C VAL A 113 3.22 -19.61 1.72
N PRO A 114 4.53 -19.95 1.75
CA PRO A 114 5.60 -18.96 1.69
C PRO A 114 5.50 -18.08 0.44
N ASN A 115 5.74 -16.78 0.60
CA ASN A 115 5.71 -15.78 -0.48
C ASN A 115 4.39 -15.74 -1.28
N SER A 116 3.27 -16.15 -0.68
CA SER A 116 1.94 -16.10 -1.28
C SER A 116 1.01 -15.24 -0.43
N PHE A 117 0.29 -14.34 -1.10
CA PHE A 117 -0.58 -13.37 -0.46
C PHE A 117 -1.89 -13.23 -1.22
N ASP A 118 -2.98 -13.14 -0.46
CA ASP A 118 -4.31 -12.88 -0.99
C ASP A 118 -4.64 -11.40 -0.78
N PHE A 119 -5.12 -10.74 -1.83
CA PHE A 119 -5.44 -9.31 -1.83
C PHE A 119 -6.93 -9.08 -2.11
N ILE A 120 -7.50 -8.07 -1.45
CA ILE A 120 -8.85 -7.57 -1.71
C ILE A 120 -8.74 -6.07 -1.97
N VAL A 121 -9.27 -5.63 -3.11
CA VAL A 121 -9.42 -4.21 -3.45
C VAL A 121 -10.82 -3.97 -3.99
N GLU A 122 -11.47 -2.96 -3.43
CA GLU A 122 -12.81 -2.55 -3.79
C GLU A 122 -12.86 -1.02 -3.95
N SER A 123 -13.38 -0.56 -5.07
CA SER A 123 -13.51 0.86 -5.40
C SER A 123 -14.72 1.51 -4.73
N VAL A 124 -14.63 2.81 -4.45
CA VAL A 124 -15.81 3.64 -4.10
C VAL A 124 -16.70 4.01 -5.31
N GLY A 125 -16.26 3.67 -6.52
CA GLY A 125 -17.02 3.84 -7.77
C GLY A 125 -16.41 4.82 -8.79
N VAL A 126 -15.39 5.59 -8.41
CA VAL A 126 -14.74 6.58 -9.32
C VAL A 126 -13.86 5.89 -10.37
N PHE A 127 -13.17 4.82 -9.98
CA PHE A 127 -12.32 4.01 -10.86
C PHE A 127 -12.73 2.54 -10.78
N SER A 128 -12.47 1.74 -11.82
CA SER A 128 -12.59 0.28 -11.70
C SER A 128 -11.46 -0.30 -10.85
N ASN A 129 -11.68 -1.43 -10.19
CA ASN A 129 -10.63 -2.09 -9.39
C ASN A 129 -9.35 -2.33 -10.21
N PHE A 130 -9.48 -2.72 -11.48
CA PHE A 130 -8.35 -2.88 -12.41
C PHE A 130 -7.60 -1.56 -12.64
N SER A 131 -8.33 -0.47 -12.90
CA SER A 131 -7.73 0.86 -13.08
C SER A 131 -6.97 1.34 -11.85
N ILE A 132 -7.48 1.05 -10.64
CA ILE A 132 -6.82 1.41 -9.38
C ILE A 132 -5.45 0.72 -9.29
N ILE A 133 -5.40 -0.60 -9.49
CA ILE A 133 -4.14 -1.36 -9.43
C ILE A 133 -3.17 -0.91 -10.53
N TYR A 134 -3.67 -0.73 -11.75
CA TYR A 134 -2.86 -0.28 -12.88
C TYR A 134 -2.18 1.07 -12.59
N LYS A 135 -2.95 2.04 -12.07
CA LYS A 135 -2.45 3.38 -11.71
C LYS A 135 -1.53 3.33 -10.49
N ALA A 136 -1.80 2.49 -9.50
CA ALA A 136 -0.91 2.31 -8.35
C ALA A 136 0.47 1.80 -8.79
N CYS A 137 0.52 0.85 -9.74
CA CYS A 137 1.79 0.40 -10.31
C CYS A 137 2.49 1.51 -11.09
N ASP A 138 1.75 2.29 -11.87
CA ASP A 138 2.28 3.44 -12.62
C ASP A 138 2.93 4.47 -11.69
N ILE A 139 2.27 4.80 -10.58
CA ILE A 139 2.78 5.71 -9.54
C ILE A 139 4.10 5.19 -8.96
N MET A 140 4.19 3.89 -8.65
CA MET A 140 5.43 3.28 -8.15
C MET A 140 6.57 3.37 -9.18
N ILE A 141 6.28 3.06 -10.45
CA ILE A 141 7.25 3.15 -11.56
C ILE A 141 7.73 4.59 -11.72
N GLN A 142 6.82 5.57 -11.69
CA GLN A 142 7.16 6.99 -11.79
C GLN A 142 8.03 7.46 -10.62
N LYS A 143 7.73 7.02 -9.39
CA LYS A 143 8.58 7.29 -8.21
C LYS A 143 10.00 6.76 -8.38
N CYS A 144 10.14 5.52 -8.88
CA CYS A 144 11.46 4.92 -9.14
C CYS A 144 12.21 5.68 -10.24
N ASN A 145 11.54 6.03 -11.34
CA ASN A 145 12.15 6.81 -12.43
C ASN A 145 12.59 8.20 -11.97
N LYS A 146 11.79 8.88 -11.14
CA LYS A 146 12.17 10.15 -10.51
C LYS A 146 13.40 9.96 -9.63
N MET A 147 13.43 8.93 -8.79
CA MET A 147 14.57 8.65 -7.92
C MET A 147 15.86 8.38 -8.72
N ILE A 148 15.79 7.59 -9.80
CA ILE A 148 16.93 7.34 -10.69
C ILE A 148 17.44 8.66 -11.27
N LYS A 149 16.53 9.50 -11.78
CA LYS A 149 16.87 10.82 -12.32
C LYS A 149 17.54 11.71 -11.26
N ASP A 150 16.98 11.76 -10.06
CA ASP A 150 17.52 12.55 -8.94
C ASP A 150 18.93 12.07 -8.52
N LEU A 151 19.26 10.78 -8.74
CA LEU A 151 20.60 10.22 -8.49
C LEU A 151 21.60 10.43 -9.64
N THR A 152 21.12 10.64 -10.88
CA THR A 152 21.99 10.80 -12.06
C THR A 152 22.23 12.25 -12.47
N ASP A 153 21.29 13.15 -12.17
CA ASP A 153 21.33 14.54 -12.60
C ASP A 153 22.08 15.40 -11.55
N GLU A 154 23.06 16.18 -11.99
CA GLU A 154 23.73 17.21 -11.16
C GLU A 154 22.83 18.44 -11.00
N SER A 155 21.67 18.27 -10.35
CA SER A 155 20.77 19.39 -10.04
C SER A 155 20.95 19.88 -8.60
N ASP A 156 20.86 21.20 -8.39
CA ASP A 156 20.98 21.84 -7.07
C ASP A 156 19.83 21.46 -6.10
N VAL A 157 18.75 20.87 -6.60
CA VAL A 157 17.59 20.44 -5.83
C VAL A 157 17.50 18.93 -5.86
N ASN A 158 18.23 18.28 -4.96
CA ASN A 158 18.18 16.83 -4.81
C ASN A 158 17.24 16.43 -3.65
N ASP A 159 16.25 15.59 -3.97
CA ASP A 159 15.33 15.00 -2.99
C ASP A 159 15.98 13.83 -2.24
N ILE A 160 17.18 13.42 -2.66
CA ILE A 160 17.97 12.36 -2.05
C ILE A 160 19.25 12.94 -1.47
N ILE A 161 19.49 12.67 -0.19
CA ILE A 161 20.71 13.09 0.51
C ILE A 161 21.45 11.83 0.98
N ILE A 162 22.71 11.67 0.56
CA ILE A 162 23.57 10.54 0.92
C ILE A 162 24.71 11.06 1.79
N GLU A 163 24.78 10.60 3.03
CA GLU A 163 25.78 11.02 4.01
C GLU A 163 26.47 9.80 4.62
N LYS A 164 27.78 9.89 4.86
CA LYS A 164 28.47 8.88 5.64
C LYS A 164 27.99 8.98 7.10
N ASN A 165 27.63 7.85 7.70
CA ASN A 165 27.20 7.84 9.10
C ASN A 165 28.42 7.91 10.02
N THR A 166 28.66 9.08 10.61
CA THR A 166 29.76 9.29 11.56
C THR A 166 29.40 8.92 13.00
N ASN A 167 28.13 8.61 13.27
CA ASN A 167 27.63 8.28 14.61
C ASN A 167 26.98 6.88 14.61
N SER A 168 27.78 5.87 14.30
CA SER A 168 27.35 4.48 14.24
C SER A 168 28.41 3.54 14.79
N THR A 169 27.95 2.40 15.31
CA THR A 169 28.79 1.24 15.64
C THR A 169 28.98 0.30 14.45
N VAL A 170 28.35 0.57 13.30
CA VAL A 170 28.47 -0.21 12.07
C VAL A 170 29.48 0.47 11.15
N GLU A 171 30.54 -0.26 10.76
CA GLU A 171 31.55 0.26 9.83
C GLU A 171 30.99 0.48 8.43
N ASN A 172 31.56 1.44 7.68
CA ASN A 172 31.21 1.74 6.29
C ASN A 172 29.72 2.01 6.05
N GLU A 173 29.06 2.63 7.03
CA GLU A 173 27.64 2.96 6.96
C GLU A 173 27.36 4.33 6.34
N PHE A 174 26.27 4.38 5.58
CA PHE A 174 25.67 5.56 4.97
C PHE A 174 24.22 5.73 5.45
N ILE A 175 23.82 6.98 5.61
CA ILE A 175 22.44 7.42 5.81
C ILE A 175 21.97 8.02 4.49
N ILE A 176 20.89 7.49 3.95
CA ILE A 176 20.23 7.97 2.75
C ILE A 176 18.86 8.50 3.15
N THR A 177 18.66 9.81 3.01
CA THR A 177 17.37 10.46 3.26
C THR A 177 16.63 10.63 1.95
N LEU A 178 15.43 10.03 1.87
CA LEU A 178 14.48 10.18 0.77
C LEU A 178 13.41 11.19 1.18
N LYS A 179 13.51 12.43 0.68
CA LYS A 179 12.55 13.49 1.00
C LYS A 179 11.18 13.18 0.40
N ASN A 180 10.14 13.45 1.17
CA ASN A 180 8.74 13.22 0.78
C ASN A 180 8.37 11.78 0.41
N GLU A 181 9.19 10.81 0.82
CA GLU A 181 8.97 9.38 0.59
C GLU A 181 8.80 8.62 1.90
N ASP A 182 7.97 7.57 1.87
CA ASP A 182 7.61 6.76 3.02
C ASP A 182 7.79 5.26 2.74
N TYR A 183 7.11 4.40 3.50
CA TYR A 183 7.17 2.95 3.35
C TYR A 183 6.73 2.43 1.99
N THR A 184 5.99 3.22 1.20
CA THR A 184 5.59 2.84 -0.15
C THR A 184 6.83 2.60 -1.02
N LEU A 185 7.65 3.61 -1.25
CA LEU A 185 8.88 3.48 -2.03
C LEU A 185 9.99 2.82 -1.20
N GLY A 186 10.18 3.29 0.04
CA GLY A 186 11.29 2.88 0.89
C GLY A 186 11.22 1.41 1.33
N GLY A 187 10.01 0.87 1.54
CA GLY A 187 9.82 -0.54 1.86
C GLY A 187 10.20 -1.46 0.69
N ALA A 188 9.79 -1.09 -0.52
CA ALA A 188 10.17 -1.82 -1.74
C ALA A 188 11.68 -1.77 -1.98
N LEU A 189 12.30 -0.59 -1.85
CA LEU A 189 13.76 -0.44 -1.97
C LEU A 189 14.49 -1.30 -0.95
N ASN A 190 14.07 -1.26 0.32
CA ASN A 190 14.70 -2.04 1.37
C ASN A 190 14.69 -3.54 1.05
N TYR A 191 13.58 -4.07 0.54
CA TYR A 191 13.47 -5.46 0.11
C TYR A 191 14.47 -5.81 -0.99
N PHE A 192 14.48 -5.07 -2.10
CA PHE A 192 15.37 -5.38 -3.22
C PHE A 192 16.85 -5.17 -2.88
N LEU A 193 17.17 -4.16 -2.06
CA LEU A 193 18.53 -3.96 -1.57
C LEU A 193 18.97 -5.12 -0.66
N TYR A 194 18.08 -5.60 0.20
CA TYR A 194 18.34 -6.75 1.07
C TYR A 194 18.58 -8.02 0.26
N GLU A 195 17.63 -8.40 -0.60
CA GLU A 195 17.73 -9.62 -1.41
C GLU A 195 18.98 -9.61 -2.31
N ARG A 196 19.28 -8.48 -2.94
CA ARG A 196 20.35 -8.41 -3.94
C ARG A 196 21.73 -8.27 -3.32
N PHE A 197 21.86 -7.40 -2.31
CA PHE A 197 23.17 -6.97 -1.83
C PHE A 197 23.52 -7.44 -0.43
N TYR A 198 22.53 -7.76 0.42
CA TYR A 198 22.78 -8.35 1.74
C TYR A 198 22.80 -9.89 1.64
N GLU A 199 21.70 -10.52 1.20
CA GLU A 199 21.64 -11.98 1.03
C GLU A 199 22.34 -12.45 -0.25
N GLY A 200 22.14 -11.73 -1.37
CA GLY A 200 22.55 -12.21 -2.69
C GLY A 200 24.06 -12.25 -2.91
N ASN A 201 24.69 -11.08 -3.03
CA ASN A 201 26.14 -10.97 -3.26
C ASN A 201 26.96 -10.59 -2.01
N GLU A 202 26.30 -10.48 -0.86
CA GLU A 202 26.93 -10.19 0.44
C GLU A 202 27.85 -8.96 0.40
N SER A 203 27.52 -7.95 -0.41
CA SER A 203 28.27 -6.70 -0.46
C SER A 203 27.89 -5.73 0.67
N LEU A 204 26.68 -5.86 1.21
CA LEU A 204 26.20 -5.11 2.36
C LEU A 204 26.32 -5.94 3.65
N SER A 205 26.79 -5.30 4.71
CA SER A 205 26.75 -5.80 6.09
C SER A 205 25.45 -5.44 6.80
N PHE A 206 24.73 -4.44 6.29
CA PHE A 206 23.46 -3.98 6.84
C PHE A 206 22.66 -3.20 5.81
N VAL A 207 21.35 -3.42 5.80
CA VAL A 207 20.38 -2.52 5.16
C VAL A 207 19.11 -2.46 5.99
N GLY A 208 18.56 -1.26 6.17
CA GLY A 208 17.32 -1.07 6.88
C GLY A 208 16.62 0.23 6.51
N PHE A 209 15.30 0.23 6.54
CA PHE A 209 14.48 1.41 6.26
C PHE A 209 13.58 1.78 7.44
N ARG A 210 13.44 3.09 7.67
CA ARG A 210 12.48 3.63 8.64
C ARG A 210 11.96 5.00 8.21
N VAL A 211 10.77 5.35 8.66
CA VAL A 211 10.27 6.73 8.66
C VAL A 211 10.41 7.28 10.09
N PRO A 212 11.33 8.23 10.36
CA PRO A 212 11.60 8.69 11.74
C PRO A 212 10.44 9.38 12.44
N HIS A 213 9.49 9.94 11.68
CA HIS A 213 8.34 10.65 12.23
C HIS A 213 7.06 10.36 11.40
N PRO A 214 5.93 9.96 12.02
CA PRO A 214 4.72 9.54 11.29
C PRO A 214 4.13 10.60 10.36
N HIS A 215 4.33 11.88 10.69
CA HIS A 215 3.77 13.02 9.95
C HIS A 215 4.76 13.71 9.02
N ILE A 216 6.04 13.32 9.02
CA ILE A 216 7.06 13.92 8.15
C ILE A 216 7.60 12.80 7.26
N PRO A 217 7.20 12.74 5.98
CA PRO A 217 7.58 11.66 5.07
C PRO A 217 9.03 11.83 4.62
N ASN A 218 9.98 11.64 5.53
CA ASN A 218 11.41 11.59 5.22
C ASN A 218 11.90 10.18 5.52
N GLY A 219 11.72 9.28 4.56
CA GLY A 219 12.23 7.92 4.64
C GLY A 219 13.74 7.92 4.77
N VAL A 220 14.27 7.08 5.65
CA VAL A 220 15.70 6.92 5.87
C VAL A 220 16.10 5.49 5.62
N ILE A 221 16.93 5.27 4.61
CA ILE A 221 17.66 4.02 4.40
C ILE A 221 19.00 4.15 5.12
N ARG A 222 19.34 3.16 5.92
CA ARG A 222 20.69 2.94 6.43
C ARG A 222 21.30 1.79 5.63
N MET A 223 22.49 2.00 5.10
CA MET A 223 23.17 1.05 4.23
C MET A 223 24.64 0.96 4.65
N ALA A 224 25.13 -0.22 5.00
CA ALA A 224 26.53 -0.43 5.36
C ALA A 224 27.16 -1.53 4.50
N PHE A 225 28.42 -1.32 4.11
CA PHE A 225 29.14 -2.23 3.24
C PHE A 225 30.12 -3.12 4.02
N ASN A 226 30.31 -4.35 3.56
CA ASN A 226 31.32 -5.28 4.12
C ASN A 226 32.77 -4.84 3.85
N LYS A 227 32.97 -3.95 2.86
CA LYS A 227 34.25 -3.33 2.50
C LYS A 227 34.01 -1.84 2.29
N ASP A 228 35.06 -1.03 2.20
CA ASP A 228 34.92 0.40 1.96
C ASP A 228 33.95 0.69 0.80
N GLY A 229 32.99 1.55 1.08
CA GLY A 229 31.99 2.05 0.13
C GLY A 229 32.08 3.56 0.03
N ASP A 230 31.53 4.12 -1.03
CA ASP A 230 31.41 5.55 -1.25
C ASP A 230 29.98 5.91 -1.70
N SER A 231 29.69 7.21 -1.78
CA SER A 231 28.36 7.67 -2.18
C SER A 231 28.00 7.24 -3.61
N ALA A 232 28.98 7.06 -4.50
CA ALA A 232 28.73 6.59 -5.87
C ALA A 232 28.20 5.15 -5.88
N ARG A 233 28.79 4.28 -5.05
CA ARG A 233 28.32 2.90 -4.88
C ARG A 233 26.95 2.83 -4.22
N VAL A 234 26.65 3.72 -3.27
CA VAL A 234 25.31 3.86 -2.70
C VAL A 234 24.29 4.20 -3.79
N SER A 235 24.56 5.23 -4.60
CA SER A 235 23.69 5.62 -5.72
C SER A 235 23.49 4.47 -6.70
N GLN A 236 24.55 3.75 -7.06
CA GLN A 236 24.47 2.61 -7.97
C GLN A 236 23.57 1.49 -7.42
N ASN A 237 23.69 1.16 -6.12
CA ASN A 237 22.85 0.15 -5.49
C ASN A 237 21.37 0.58 -5.45
N LEU A 238 21.10 1.86 -5.17
CA LEU A 238 19.74 2.42 -5.19
C LEU A 238 19.13 2.36 -6.59
N ILE A 239 19.90 2.71 -7.64
CA ILE A 239 19.44 2.63 -9.04
C ILE A 239 19.09 1.19 -9.41
N GLN A 240 19.96 0.22 -9.11
CA GLN A 240 19.67 -1.19 -9.38
C GLN A 240 18.43 -1.70 -8.64
N GLY A 241 18.26 -1.31 -7.36
CA GLY A 241 17.05 -1.64 -6.62
C GLY A 241 15.79 -1.03 -7.25
N ALA A 242 15.87 0.20 -7.75
CA ALA A 242 14.78 0.86 -8.45
C ALA A 242 14.42 0.17 -9.78
N GLU A 243 15.41 -0.28 -10.55
CA GLU A 243 15.21 -1.04 -11.79
C GLU A 243 14.50 -2.37 -11.54
N ASP A 244 14.85 -3.07 -10.45
CA ASP A 244 14.19 -4.31 -10.04
C ASP A 244 12.72 -4.06 -9.63
N ILE A 245 12.45 -2.94 -8.92
CA ILE A 245 11.09 -2.50 -8.59
C ILE A 245 10.31 -2.19 -9.88
N ILE A 246 10.86 -1.39 -10.79
CA ILE A 246 10.22 -1.03 -12.07
C ILE A 246 9.85 -2.29 -12.85
N THR A 247 10.78 -3.24 -12.95
CA THR A 247 10.55 -4.50 -13.64
C THR A 247 9.39 -5.28 -13.00
N THR A 248 9.39 -5.39 -11.68
CA THR A 248 8.35 -6.10 -10.92
C THR A 248 6.99 -5.46 -11.09
N PHE A 249 6.89 -4.15 -10.89
CA PHE A 249 5.62 -3.41 -11.00
C PHE A 249 5.13 -3.32 -12.44
N THR A 250 6.01 -3.30 -13.44
CA THR A 250 5.61 -3.39 -14.86
C THR A 250 4.97 -4.76 -15.16
N ASN A 251 5.56 -5.84 -14.64
CA ASN A 251 5.02 -7.19 -14.79
C ASN A 251 3.65 -7.33 -14.12
N ILE A 252 3.46 -6.74 -12.94
CA ILE A 252 2.16 -6.69 -12.26
C ILE A 252 1.18 -5.85 -13.08
N GLN A 253 1.54 -4.62 -13.43
CA GLN A 253 0.71 -3.67 -14.17
C GLN A 253 0.16 -4.27 -15.48
N ASN A 254 0.98 -5.02 -16.21
CA ASN A 254 0.58 -5.69 -17.46
C ASN A 254 -0.57 -6.70 -17.28
N LYS A 255 -0.78 -7.25 -16.08
CA LYS A 255 -1.89 -8.17 -15.76
C LYS A 255 -3.22 -7.45 -15.50
N PHE A 256 -3.20 -6.13 -15.36
CA PHE A 256 -4.37 -5.29 -15.06
C PHE A 256 -4.65 -4.25 -16.16
N LYS A 257 -4.12 -4.48 -17.37
CA LYS A 257 -4.43 -3.70 -18.57
C LYS A 257 -5.85 -3.95 -19.07
#